data_AF-F2UBY5-F1
#
_entry.id   AF-F2UBY5-F1
#
_cell.length_a   1.000
_cell.length_b   1.000
_cell.length_c   1.000
_cell.angle_alpha   90.00
_cell.angle_beta   90.00
_cell.angle_gamma   90.00
#
_symmetry.space_group_name_H-M   'P 1'
#
loop_
_entity.id
_entity.type
_entity.pdbx_description
1 polymer ?
#
loop_
_entity_poly.entity_id
_entity_poly.type
_entity_poly.pdbx_seq_one_letter_code
_entity_poly.pdbx_strand_id
1 'polypeptide(L)'
;MSFAPAPKPKPTSTLQPYPDAVRSSLSAAMCLQNFASQVVERHNKPEVEVRGDEELLMNPVVVSRSDKESVLIEGSVNALRVSIQIKQADMIEEILCKKFMGFMMMRAENFVVLRRKPVPGYDVSFLITNFHTEQMYKHKLVDFVIQFMTDIDKEISDMKLTVNARARICAESFLSQF
;
A
#
# COMPACT_ATOMS: atom_id res chain seq x y z
N MET A 1 -30.00 15.20 32.21
CA MET A 1 -30.22 14.89 30.77
C MET A 1 -29.18 13.85 30.37
N SER A 2 -29.57 12.58 30.33
CA SER A 2 -28.68 11.49 29.92
C SER A 2 -28.55 11.51 28.38
N PHE A 3 -27.35 11.82 27.89
CA PHE A 3 -27.03 11.64 26.48
C PHE A 3 -27.08 10.15 26.16
N ALA A 4 -28.09 9.74 25.39
CA ALA A 4 -28.11 8.41 24.80
C ALA A 4 -26.93 8.31 23.81
N PRO A 5 -26.16 7.21 23.82
CA PRO A 5 -25.13 7.00 22.81
C PRO A 5 -25.78 6.96 21.44
N ALA A 6 -25.19 7.67 20.48
CA ALA A 6 -25.64 7.68 19.09
C ALA A 6 -25.76 6.23 18.56
N PRO A 7 -26.80 5.92 17.77
CA PRO A 7 -26.97 4.58 17.21
C PRO A 7 -25.75 4.21 16.38
N LYS A 8 -25.11 3.08 16.72
CA LYS A 8 -23.99 2.55 15.93
C LYS A 8 -24.48 2.32 14.50
N PRO A 9 -23.79 2.84 13.47
CA PRO A 9 -24.20 2.63 12.09
C PRO A 9 -24.20 1.12 11.81
N LYS A 10 -25.30 0.62 11.21
CA LYS A 10 -25.37 -0.74 10.69
C LYS A 10 -24.22 -0.91 9.67
N PRO A 11 -23.45 -2.02 9.67
CA PRO A 11 -22.38 -2.21 8.71
C PRO A 11 -22.97 -2.50 7.32
N THR A 12 -23.34 -1.44 6.62
CA THR A 12 -23.46 -1.40 5.17
C THR A 12 -22.07 -1.68 4.61
N SER A 13 -21.90 -2.73 3.81
CA SER A 13 -20.68 -3.09 3.04
C SER A 13 -19.38 -2.46 3.54
N THR A 14 -18.57 -3.21 4.30
CA THR A 14 -17.28 -2.75 4.87
C THR A 14 -16.23 -2.30 3.85
N LEU A 15 -16.55 -2.31 2.55
CA LEU A 15 -15.65 -1.93 1.46
C LEU A 15 -15.33 -0.43 1.43
N GLN A 16 -16.28 0.47 1.71
CA GLN A 16 -16.03 1.92 1.56
C GLN A 16 -15.36 2.58 2.78
N PRO A 17 -15.71 2.24 4.04
CA PRO A 17 -15.13 2.89 5.21
C PRO A 17 -13.61 2.71 5.34
N TYR A 18 -13.07 1.59 4.85
CA TYR A 18 -11.64 1.28 4.96
C TYR A 18 -10.76 2.17 4.06
N PRO A 19 -10.98 2.25 2.73
CA PRO A 19 -10.30 3.22 1.87
C PRO A 19 -10.48 4.67 2.32
N ASP A 20 -11.65 5.05 2.85
CA ASP A 20 -11.89 6.41 3.36
C ASP A 20 -11.04 6.73 4.61
N ALA A 21 -10.89 5.75 5.51
CA ALA A 21 -10.02 5.86 6.68
C ALA A 21 -8.54 5.96 6.27
N VAL A 22 -8.10 5.13 5.31
CA VAL A 22 -6.74 5.20 4.77
C VAL A 22 -6.50 6.53 4.07
N ARG A 23 -7.44 7.01 3.25
CA ARG A 23 -7.38 8.31 2.56
C ARG A 23 -7.22 9.47 3.53
N SER A 24 -8.04 9.48 4.58
CA SER A 24 -7.97 10.51 5.64
C SER A 24 -6.63 10.48 6.34
N SER A 25 -6.14 9.28 6.68
CA SER A 25 -4.86 9.08 7.36
C SER A 25 -3.68 9.51 6.49
N LEU A 26 -3.65 9.13 5.21
CA LEU A 26 -2.62 9.56 4.25
C LEU A 26 -2.65 11.07 4.00
N SER A 27 -3.83 11.66 3.91
CA SER A 27 -3.98 13.10 3.74
C SER A 27 -3.43 13.87 4.94
N ALA A 28 -3.62 13.37 6.17
CA ALA A 28 -3.04 13.96 7.37
C ALA A 28 -1.51 13.74 7.44
N ALA A 29 -1.03 12.54 7.10
CA ALA A 29 0.38 12.17 7.22
C ALA A 29 1.27 12.79 6.12
N MET A 30 0.74 13.07 4.93
CA MET A 30 1.50 13.64 3.81
C MET A 30 1.64 15.17 3.95
N CYS A 31 2.19 15.63 5.06
CA CYS A 31 2.52 17.02 5.36
C CYS A 31 4.05 17.18 5.42
N LEU A 32 4.69 16.80 4.31
CA LEU A 32 6.14 16.68 4.20
C LEU A 32 6.79 18.03 3.92
N GLN A 33 7.99 18.24 4.47
CA GLN A 33 8.81 19.42 4.23
C GLN A 33 10.22 19.01 3.84
N ASN A 34 10.90 19.84 3.05
CA ASN A 34 12.30 19.64 2.78
C ASN A 34 13.12 19.82 4.07
N PHE A 35 13.88 18.80 4.46
CA PHE A 35 14.63 18.77 5.71
C PHE A 35 16.04 18.24 5.46
N ALA A 36 17.06 19.01 5.86
CA ALA A 36 18.46 18.60 5.75
C ALA A 36 18.84 17.68 6.92
N SER A 37 19.70 16.69 6.65
CA SER A 37 20.13 15.74 7.68
C SER A 37 20.91 16.45 8.79
N GLN A 38 20.57 16.15 10.04
CA GLN A 38 21.30 16.66 11.21
C GLN A 38 22.59 15.88 11.48
N VAL A 39 22.65 14.61 11.05
CA VAL A 39 23.76 13.69 11.31
C VAL A 39 24.88 13.82 10.27
N VAL A 40 24.52 14.04 9.00
CA VAL A 40 25.50 14.07 7.90
C VAL A 40 25.38 15.39 7.13
N GLU A 41 26.47 16.15 7.12
CA GLU A 41 26.54 17.45 6.43
C GLU A 41 26.19 17.31 4.94
N ARG A 42 25.35 18.23 4.43
CA ARG A 42 24.95 18.30 3.01
C ARG A 42 24.21 17.09 2.45
N HIS A 43 23.70 16.21 3.32
CA HIS A 43 22.83 15.11 2.90
C HIS A 43 21.36 15.45 3.15
N ASN A 44 20.51 14.95 2.27
CA ASN A 44 19.06 14.93 2.45
C ASN A 44 18.60 13.50 2.18
N LYS A 45 18.17 12.82 3.25
CA LYS A 45 17.76 11.41 3.21
C LYS A 45 16.35 11.31 3.80
N PRO A 46 15.52 10.38 3.30
CA PRO A 46 14.20 10.15 3.89
C PRO A 46 14.36 9.64 5.32
N GLU A 47 13.95 10.44 6.31
CA GLU A 47 14.19 10.15 7.73
C GLU A 47 13.47 8.88 8.19
N VAL A 48 12.31 8.55 7.61
CA VAL A 48 11.59 7.29 7.86
C VAL A 48 12.38 6.01 7.47
N GLU A 49 13.33 6.11 6.54
CA GLU A 49 14.20 4.99 6.16
C GLU A 49 15.48 4.92 6.99
N VAL A 50 16.07 6.08 7.31
CA VAL A 50 17.33 6.15 8.06
C VAL A 50 17.10 5.91 9.55
N ARG A 51 16.01 6.47 10.10
CA ARG A 51 15.64 6.39 11.53
C ARG A 51 16.81 6.75 12.47
N GLY A 52 17.57 7.79 12.10
CA GLY A 52 18.68 8.28 12.91
C GLY A 52 18.22 9.13 14.10
N ASP A 53 17.17 9.93 13.88
CA ASP A 53 16.66 10.90 14.85
C ASP A 53 15.19 10.60 15.17
N GLU A 54 14.90 10.18 16.41
CA GLU A 54 13.53 9.83 16.83
C GLU A 54 12.59 11.03 16.83
N GLU A 55 13.10 12.25 17.04
CA GLU A 55 12.31 13.49 17.02
C GLU A 55 11.71 13.80 15.64
N LEU A 56 12.30 13.26 14.57
CA LEU A 56 11.85 13.48 13.19
C LEU A 56 10.84 12.44 12.74
N LEU A 57 10.63 11.38 13.54
CA LEU A 57 9.71 10.29 13.25
C LEU A 57 8.34 10.59 13.86
N MET A 58 7.29 10.29 13.10
CA MET A 58 5.92 10.33 13.60
C MET A 58 5.50 8.95 14.13
N ASN A 59 4.49 8.93 14.99
CA ASN A 59 3.91 7.69 15.48
C ASN A 59 3.35 6.87 14.30
N PRO A 60 3.80 5.61 14.13
CA PRO A 60 3.24 4.72 13.12
C PRO A 60 1.74 4.48 13.35
N VAL A 61 0.96 4.52 12.28
CA VAL A 61 -0.48 4.26 12.31
C VAL A 61 -0.77 3.03 11.44
N VAL A 62 -1.55 2.09 11.99
CA VAL A 62 -2.05 0.94 11.24
C VAL A 62 -3.55 1.07 11.07
N VAL A 63 -4.00 1.02 9.83
CA VAL A 63 -5.42 0.94 9.49
C VAL A 63 -5.67 -0.48 8.99
N SER A 64 -6.47 -1.25 9.72
CA SER A 64 -6.77 -2.64 9.37
C SER A 64 -8.24 -2.82 9.04
N ARG A 65 -8.53 -3.57 7.99
CA ARG A 65 -9.87 -4.07 7.67
C ARG A 65 -10.09 -5.48 8.23
N SER A 66 -9.03 -6.29 8.22
CA SER A 66 -8.99 -7.63 8.80
C SER A 66 -7.55 -7.98 9.20
N ASP A 67 -7.33 -9.15 9.81
CA ASP A 67 -5.98 -9.64 10.16
C ASP A 67 -5.08 -9.88 8.94
N LYS A 68 -5.66 -9.94 7.74
CA LYS A 68 -4.97 -10.20 6.47
C LYS A 68 -5.00 -9.02 5.50
N GLU A 69 -5.58 -7.90 5.90
CA GLU A 69 -5.73 -6.71 5.04
C GLU A 69 -5.56 -5.46 5.89
N SER A 70 -4.40 -4.82 5.75
CA SER A 70 -4.02 -3.67 6.55
C SER A 70 -3.05 -2.75 5.81
N VAL A 71 -3.02 -1.48 6.20
CA VAL A 71 -2.03 -0.50 5.77
C VAL A 71 -1.29 0.05 6.98
N LEU A 72 0.03 -0.06 6.96
CA LEU A 72 0.93 0.61 7.88
C LEU A 72 1.42 1.92 7.26
N ILE A 73 1.24 3.01 7.99
CA ILE A 73 1.64 4.36 7.61
C ILE A 73 2.69 4.83 8.62
N GLU A 74 3.90 5.05 8.14
CA GLU A 74 5.03 5.53 8.92
C GLU A 74 5.45 6.90 8.39
N GLY A 75 5.25 7.94 9.18
CA GLY A 75 5.57 9.31 8.81
C GLY A 75 6.91 9.78 9.37
N SER A 76 7.50 10.75 8.71
CA SER A 76 8.60 11.57 9.20
C SER A 76 8.45 12.99 8.66
N VAL A 77 9.34 13.90 9.07
CA VAL A 77 9.30 15.31 8.62
C VAL A 77 9.39 15.46 7.09
N ASN A 78 10.19 14.64 6.40
CA ASN A 78 10.48 14.79 4.97
C ASN A 78 10.06 13.60 4.09
N ALA A 79 9.58 12.51 4.69
CA ALA A 79 9.15 11.33 3.96
C ALA A 79 8.04 10.56 4.67
N LEU A 80 7.24 9.84 3.88
CA LEU A 80 6.17 8.95 4.30
C LEU A 80 6.41 7.57 3.69
N ARG A 81 6.37 6.53 4.52
CA ARG A 81 6.37 5.14 4.06
C ARG A 81 4.99 4.54 4.28
N VAL A 82 4.43 3.97 3.22
CA VAL A 82 3.11 3.34 3.22
C VAL A 82 3.27 1.89 2.83
N SER A 83 3.01 0.96 3.73
CA SER A 83 3.14 -0.47 3.49
C SER A 83 1.77 -1.14 3.51
N ILE A 84 1.47 -1.92 2.48
CA ILE A 84 0.14 -2.50 2.27
C ILE A 84 0.24 -4.02 2.34
N GLN A 85 -0.65 -4.60 3.13
CA GLN A 85 -0.90 -6.02 3.22
C GLN A 85 -2.17 -6.31 2.42
N ILE A 86 -2.03 -7.11 1.37
CA ILE A 86 -3.09 -7.44 0.43
C ILE A 86 -3.77 -8.73 0.86
N LYS A 87 -5.09 -8.78 0.75
CA LYS A 87 -5.86 -9.97 1.10
C LYS A 87 -5.52 -11.12 0.14
N GLN A 88 -5.08 -12.25 0.69
CA GLN A 88 -4.78 -13.48 -0.04
C GLN A 88 -5.65 -14.62 0.50
N ALA A 89 -6.53 -15.16 -0.33
CA ALA A 89 -7.49 -16.19 0.08
C ALA A 89 -6.91 -17.61 0.03
N ASP A 90 -5.98 -17.88 -0.90
CA ASP A 90 -5.36 -19.19 -1.09
C ASP A 90 -3.90 -19.09 -1.60
N MET A 91 -3.26 -20.25 -1.73
CA MET A 91 -1.88 -20.37 -2.18
C MET A 91 -1.66 -19.84 -3.61
N ILE A 92 -2.68 -19.91 -4.47
CA ILE A 92 -2.57 -19.41 -5.84
C ILE A 92 -2.49 -17.87 -5.79
N GLU A 93 -3.38 -17.23 -5.03
CA GLU A 93 -3.36 -15.78 -4.83
C GLU A 93 -2.07 -15.30 -4.14
N GLU A 94 -1.54 -16.04 -3.16
CA GLU A 94 -0.25 -15.72 -2.54
C GLU A 94 0.89 -15.68 -3.58
N ILE A 95 0.98 -16.70 -4.44
CA ILE A 95 2.01 -16.76 -5.49
C ILE A 95 1.79 -15.66 -6.54
N LEU A 96 0.54 -15.42 -6.95
CA LEU A 96 0.19 -14.39 -7.93
C LEU A 96 0.52 -12.99 -7.39
N CYS A 97 0.09 -12.68 -6.16
CA CYS A 97 0.38 -11.42 -5.47
C CYS A 97 1.90 -11.20 -5.40
N LYS A 98 2.65 -12.19 -4.90
CA LYS A 98 4.11 -12.11 -4.78
C LYS A 98 4.80 -11.84 -6.13
N LYS A 99 4.39 -12.54 -7.19
CA LYS A 99 4.94 -12.34 -8.54
C LYS A 99 4.57 -10.99 -9.11
N PHE A 100 3.32 -10.55 -8.94
CA PHE A 100 2.84 -9.26 -9.43
C PHE A 100 3.50 -8.08 -8.72
N MET A 101 3.61 -8.12 -7.39
CA MET A 101 4.37 -7.13 -6.61
C MET A 101 5.84 -7.12 -7.03
N GLY A 102 6.46 -8.30 -7.18
CA GLY A 102 7.84 -8.42 -7.66
C GLY A 102 8.04 -7.76 -9.03
N PHE A 103 7.10 -7.95 -9.95
CA PHE A 103 7.12 -7.32 -11.28
C PHE A 103 7.03 -5.80 -11.21
N MET A 104 6.17 -5.25 -10.35
CA MET A 104 6.03 -3.80 -10.16
C MET A 104 7.29 -3.21 -9.53
N MET A 105 7.85 -3.86 -8.52
CA MET A 105 9.07 -3.38 -7.84
C MET A 105 10.30 -3.37 -8.75
N MET A 106 10.39 -4.28 -9.73
CA MET A 106 11.44 -4.22 -10.75
C MET A 106 11.36 -2.96 -11.63
N ARG A 107 10.21 -2.29 -11.68
CA ARG A 107 9.97 -1.06 -12.46
C ARG A 107 9.86 0.18 -11.57
N ALA A 108 10.33 0.11 -10.32
CA ALA A 108 10.30 1.23 -9.38
C ALA A 108 11.03 2.49 -9.88
N GLU A 109 11.92 2.39 -10.87
CA GLU A 109 12.54 3.58 -11.50
C GLU A 109 11.54 4.40 -12.31
N ASN A 110 10.59 3.74 -12.98
CA ASN A 110 9.48 4.41 -13.66
C ASN A 110 8.36 4.76 -12.68
N PHE A 111 8.22 3.95 -11.62
CA PHE A 111 7.24 4.14 -10.57
C PHE A 111 7.89 4.82 -9.36
N VAL A 112 8.18 6.12 -9.50
CA VAL A 112 9.09 6.88 -8.61
C VAL A 112 8.77 6.81 -7.10
N VAL A 113 7.52 6.55 -6.72
CA VAL A 113 7.10 6.41 -5.31
C VAL A 113 7.14 4.97 -4.79
N LEU A 114 7.43 3.96 -5.63
CA LEU A 114 7.48 2.56 -5.21
C LEU A 114 8.82 2.24 -4.56
N ARG A 115 8.78 1.55 -3.42
CA ARG A 115 9.98 1.04 -2.76
C ARG A 115 10.42 -0.26 -3.46
N ARG A 116 11.73 -0.41 -3.72
CA ARG A 116 12.30 -1.60 -4.40
C ARG A 116 12.12 -2.91 -3.63
N LYS A 117 11.88 -2.83 -2.33
CA LYS A 117 11.61 -3.96 -1.44
C LYS A 117 10.48 -3.56 -0.50
N PRO A 118 9.54 -4.44 -0.15
CA PRO A 118 8.53 -4.11 0.84
C PRO A 118 9.12 -4.16 2.26
N VAL A 119 8.41 -3.59 3.22
CA VAL A 119 8.65 -3.81 4.64
C VAL A 119 8.35 -5.27 4.98
N PRO A 120 9.13 -5.95 5.85
CA PRO A 120 8.84 -7.32 6.26
C PRO A 120 7.41 -7.47 6.81
N GLY A 121 6.69 -8.48 6.35
CA GLY A 121 5.28 -8.70 6.73
C GLY A 121 4.25 -7.98 5.85
N TYR A 122 4.69 -7.18 4.88
CA TYR A 122 3.84 -6.49 3.90
C TYR A 122 4.20 -6.92 2.47
N ASP A 123 3.25 -6.79 1.55
CA ASP A 123 3.41 -7.22 0.15
C ASP A 123 4.08 -6.15 -0.71
N VAL A 124 3.79 -4.88 -0.42
CA VAL A 124 4.32 -3.73 -1.14
C VAL A 124 4.49 -2.53 -0.23
N SER A 125 5.48 -1.69 -0.53
CA SER A 125 5.68 -0.42 0.17
C SER A 125 5.90 0.71 -0.81
N PHE A 126 5.31 1.87 -0.52
CA PHE A 126 5.58 3.14 -1.16
C PHE A 126 6.48 3.99 -0.26
N LEU A 127 7.39 4.74 -0.88
CA LEU A 127 8.21 5.75 -0.24
C LEU A 127 7.95 7.09 -0.93
N ILE A 128 7.23 7.97 -0.23
CA ILE A 128 6.86 9.29 -0.73
C ILE A 128 7.73 10.31 0.00
N THR A 129 8.54 11.08 -0.72
CA THR A 129 9.43 12.09 -0.16
C THR A 129 8.87 13.50 -0.40
N ASN A 130 9.45 14.51 0.25
CA ASN A 130 9.13 15.91 0.00
C ASN A 130 9.31 16.27 -1.49
N PHE A 131 10.33 15.73 -2.16
CA PHE A 131 10.56 15.95 -3.59
C PHE A 131 9.39 15.48 -4.46
N HIS A 132 8.74 14.36 -4.08
CA HIS A 132 7.54 13.88 -4.77
C HIS A 132 6.37 14.85 -4.59
N THR A 133 6.18 15.39 -3.38
CA THR A 133 5.10 16.35 -3.09
C THR A 133 5.36 17.76 -3.65
N GLU A 134 6.62 18.09 -3.95
CA GLU A 134 7.01 19.33 -4.64
C GLU A 134 6.75 19.24 -6.14
N GLN A 135 6.93 18.07 -6.76
CA GLN A 135 6.74 17.85 -8.20
C GLN A 135 5.33 17.41 -8.58
N MET A 136 4.61 16.73 -7.67
CA MET A 136 3.29 16.15 -7.90
C MET A 136 2.29 16.65 -6.86
N TYR A 137 1.04 16.80 -7.27
CA TYR A 137 -0.01 17.20 -6.33
C TYR A 137 -0.27 16.11 -5.28
N LYS A 138 -0.15 16.49 -4.00
CA LYS A 138 -0.46 15.63 -2.84
C LYS A 138 -1.75 14.82 -2.99
N HIS A 139 -2.84 15.47 -3.38
CA HIS A 139 -4.14 14.79 -3.52
C HIS A 139 -4.13 13.71 -4.61
N LYS A 140 -3.34 13.89 -5.68
CA LYS A 140 -3.15 12.88 -6.73
C LYS A 140 -2.31 11.69 -6.26
N LEU A 141 -1.33 11.92 -5.40
CA LEU A 141 -0.57 10.84 -4.76
C LEU A 141 -1.46 10.00 -3.83
N VAL A 142 -2.31 10.67 -3.04
CA VAL A 142 -3.30 9.97 -2.20
C VAL A 142 -4.29 9.19 -3.07
N ASP A 143 -4.85 9.80 -4.11
CA ASP A 143 -5.74 9.12 -5.06
C ASP A 143 -5.06 7.90 -5.69
N PHE A 144 -3.80 8.04 -6.08
CA PHE A 144 -3.02 6.95 -6.65
C PHE A 144 -2.90 5.76 -5.68
N VAL A 145 -2.54 5.99 -4.41
CA VAL A 145 -2.41 4.89 -3.43
C VAL A 145 -3.75 4.20 -3.19
N ILE A 146 -4.84 4.97 -3.08
CA ILE A 146 -6.19 4.41 -2.89
C ILE A 146 -6.64 3.62 -4.11
N GLN A 147 -6.37 4.14 -5.31
CA GLN A 147 -6.68 3.45 -6.57
C GLN A 147 -5.89 2.14 -6.67
N PHE A 148 -4.59 2.18 -6.38
CA PHE A 148 -3.73 0.99 -6.35
C PHE A 148 -4.27 -0.08 -5.40
N MET A 149 -4.67 0.31 -4.18
CA MET A 149 -5.26 -0.61 -3.20
C MET A 149 -6.58 -1.23 -3.67
N THR A 150 -7.35 -0.52 -4.50
CA THR A 150 -8.65 -0.98 -4.98
C THR A 150 -8.49 -1.89 -6.20
N ASP A 151 -7.59 -1.53 -7.11
CA ASP A 151 -7.39 -2.27 -8.36
C ASP A 151 -6.63 -3.57 -8.16
N ILE A 152 -5.75 -3.65 -7.16
CA ILE A 152 -4.92 -4.83 -6.95
C ILE A 152 -5.73 -6.09 -6.64
N ASP A 153 -6.79 -5.97 -5.85
CA ASP A 153 -7.68 -7.08 -5.51
C ASP A 153 -8.37 -7.64 -6.76
N LYS A 154 -8.79 -6.74 -7.66
CA LYS A 154 -9.40 -7.10 -8.94
C LYS A 154 -8.38 -7.76 -9.86
N GLU A 155 -7.18 -7.20 -9.98
CA GLU A 155 -6.14 -7.72 -10.85
C GLU A 155 -5.70 -9.13 -10.43
N ILE A 156 -5.54 -9.39 -9.11
CA ILE A 156 -5.21 -10.73 -8.59
C ILE A 156 -6.34 -11.72 -8.89
N SER A 157 -7.59 -11.30 -8.72
CA SER A 157 -8.77 -12.12 -9.03
C SER A 157 -8.82 -12.48 -10.52
N ASP A 158 -8.57 -11.52 -11.40
CA ASP A 158 -8.57 -11.71 -12.86
C ASP A 158 -7.41 -12.61 -13.31
N MET A 159 -6.21 -12.46 -12.72
CA MET A 159 -5.08 -13.37 -12.94
C MET A 159 -5.41 -14.81 -12.55
N LYS A 160 -6.05 -15.01 -11.39
CA LYS A 160 -6.46 -16.34 -10.91
C LYS A 160 -7.46 -17.01 -11.85
N LEU A 161 -8.48 -16.27 -12.30
CA LEU A 161 -9.44 -16.77 -13.29
C LEU A 161 -8.75 -17.16 -14.60
N THR A 162 -7.78 -16.37 -15.05
CA THR A 162 -6.99 -16.64 -16.24
C THR A 162 -6.16 -17.92 -16.11
N VAL A 163 -5.50 -18.14 -14.95
CA VAL A 163 -4.75 -19.37 -14.68
C VAL A 163 -5.67 -20.59 -14.71
N ASN A 164 -6.83 -20.52 -14.07
CA ASN A 164 -7.80 -21.63 -14.02
C ASN A 164 -8.36 -21.96 -15.41
N ALA A 165 -8.70 -20.93 -16.20
CA ALA A 165 -9.18 -21.12 -17.56
C ALA A 165 -8.13 -21.79 -18.45
N ARG A 166 -6.87 -21.35 -18.35
CA ARG A 166 -5.75 -21.97 -19.11
C ARG A 166 -5.50 -23.41 -18.68
N ALA A 167 -5.53 -23.69 -17.38
CA ALA A 167 -5.36 -25.06 -16.88
C ALA A 167 -6.43 -26.01 -17.44
N ARG A 168 -7.69 -25.55 -17.52
CA ARG A 168 -8.78 -26.31 -18.14
C ARG A 168 -8.53 -26.61 -19.61
N ILE A 169 -8.18 -25.59 -20.40
CA ILE A 169 -7.88 -25.74 -21.84
C ILE A 169 -6.73 -26.73 -22.06
N CYS A 170 -5.65 -26.63 -21.25
CA CYS A 170 -4.53 -27.56 -21.33
C CYS A 170 -4.95 -29.00 -21.01
N ALA A 171 -5.80 -29.20 -19.99
CA ALA A 171 -6.30 -30.53 -19.63
C ALA A 171 -7.20 -31.13 -20.73
N GLU A 172 -8.14 -30.35 -21.27
CA GLU A 172 -9.03 -30.78 -22.34
C GLU A 172 -8.25 -31.14 -23.61
N SER A 173 -7.28 -30.30 -23.99
CA SER A 173 -6.43 -30.54 -25.16
C SER A 173 -5.49 -31.75 -24.99
N PHE A 174 -5.07 -32.06 -23.77
CA PHE A 174 -4.25 -33.24 -23.50
C PHE A 174 -5.09 -34.52 -23.54
N LEU A 175 -6.28 -34.51 -22.93
CA LEU A 175 -7.18 -35.66 -22.89
C LEU A 175 -7.78 -35.99 -24.27
N SER A 176 -7.96 -35.00 -25.16
CA SER A 176 -8.48 -35.26 -26.51
C SER A 176 -7.50 -36.03 -27.42
N GLN A 177 -6.26 -36.25 -26.98
CA GLN A 177 -5.24 -36.99 -27.73
C GLN A 177 -5.22 -38.50 -27.41
N PHE A 178 -6.00 -38.95 -26.42
CA PHE A 178 -6.15 -40.34 -26.01
C PHE A 178 -7.56 -40.84 -26.33
#